data_AF-A0A3P7GL60-F1
#
_entry.id   AF-A0A3P7GL60-F1
#
_cell.length_a   1.000
_cell.length_b   1.000
_cell.length_c   1.000
_cell.angle_alpha   90.00
_cell.angle_beta   90.00
_cell.angle_gamma   90.00
#
_symmetry.space_group_name_H-M   'P 1'
#
loop_
_entity.id
_entity.type
_entity.pdbx_description
1 polymer ?
#
loop_
_entity_poly.entity_id
_entity_poly.type
_entity_poly.pdbx_seq_one_letter_code
_entity_poly.pdbx_strand_id
1 'polypeptide(L)'
;MEMIAKTMIKEALPIKCLEAVVLAIYLTRKCVELQRFVMSFISMHGENKYSHVVLGVCCRGRFGAVGLSRQTDLMFKPLRYSKLSELINDFLFAYSGHGHKVVKLNISTTIPHFPHFLETINWKGFTFLPIAHLDNRWAPVVDEYARISTDGQSTSGSNRKLEHFSVQFQFT
;
A
#
# COMPACT_ATOMS: atom_id res chain seq x y z
N MET A 1 -5.59 -10.77 -13.55
CA MET A 1 -4.60 -9.67 -13.59
C MET A 1 -3.53 -9.87 -14.66
N GLU A 2 -2.88 -11.04 -14.74
CA GLU A 2 -1.79 -11.26 -15.69
C GLU A 2 -2.16 -10.93 -17.16
N MET A 3 -3.33 -11.37 -17.63
CA MET A 3 -3.78 -11.06 -19.00
C MET A 3 -3.89 -9.55 -19.24
N ILE A 4 -4.44 -8.80 -18.27
CA ILE A 4 -4.60 -7.35 -18.38
C ILE A 4 -3.24 -6.66 -18.45
N ALA A 5 -2.29 -7.04 -17.59
CA ALA A 5 -0.95 -6.47 -17.60
C ALA A 5 -0.20 -6.75 -18.92
N LYS A 6 -0.33 -7.96 -19.49
CA LYS A 6 0.20 -8.29 -20.81
C LYS A 6 -0.39 -7.40 -21.91
N THR A 7 -1.70 -7.16 -21.87
CA THR A 7 -2.37 -6.23 -22.79
C THR A 7 -1.86 -4.80 -22.62
N MET A 8 -1.72 -4.29 -21.39
CA MET A 8 -1.18 -2.96 -21.13
C MET A 8 0.22 -2.78 -21.75
N ILE A 9 1.10 -3.79 -21.60
CA ILE A 9 2.45 -3.79 -22.19
C ILE A 9 2.38 -3.80 -23.72
N LYS A 10 1.51 -4.63 -24.29
CA LYS A 10 1.37 -4.79 -25.74
C LYS A 10 0.82 -3.53 -26.42
N GLU A 11 -0.23 -2.94 -25.85
CA GLU A 11 -0.94 -1.80 -26.44
C GLU A 11 -0.28 -0.46 -26.10
N ALA A 12 0.53 -0.40 -25.03
CA ALA A 12 1.34 0.76 -24.62
C ALA A 12 0.56 2.09 -24.51
N LEU A 13 -0.72 2.02 -24.12
CA LEU A 13 -1.57 3.18 -23.93
C LEU A 13 -1.32 3.86 -22.57
N PRO A 14 -1.63 5.17 -22.43
CA PRO A 14 -1.55 5.85 -21.14
C PRO A 14 -2.39 5.17 -20.06
N ILE A 15 -1.82 5.05 -18.86
CA ILE A 15 -2.45 4.39 -17.70
C ILE A 15 -2.55 5.34 -16.49
N LYS A 16 -3.41 5.00 -15.53
CA LYS A 16 -3.61 5.70 -14.25
C LYS A 16 -3.12 4.86 -13.07
N CYS A 17 -3.27 5.40 -11.85
CA CYS A 17 -2.75 4.81 -10.62
C CYS A 17 -3.12 3.33 -10.40
N LEU A 18 -4.38 2.93 -10.65
CA LEU A 18 -4.81 1.54 -10.46
C LEU A 18 -4.13 0.59 -11.46
N GLU A 19 -4.09 0.99 -12.73
CA GLU A 19 -3.45 0.21 -13.79
C GLU A 19 -1.94 0.11 -13.56
N ALA A 20 -1.32 1.18 -13.07
CA ALA A 20 0.08 1.19 -12.67
C ALA A 20 0.38 0.17 -11.56
N VAL A 21 -0.51 0.05 -10.57
CA VAL A 21 -0.38 -0.96 -9.50
C VAL A 21 -0.49 -2.37 -10.06
N VAL A 22 -1.48 -2.64 -10.91
CA VAL A 22 -1.65 -3.96 -11.56
C VAL A 22 -0.42 -4.33 -12.40
N LEU A 23 0.10 -3.38 -13.18
CA LEU A 23 1.29 -3.57 -14.00
C LEU A 23 2.53 -3.79 -13.13
N ALA A 24 2.73 -2.98 -12.08
CA ALA A 24 3.86 -3.12 -11.17
C ALA A 24 3.87 -4.50 -10.48
N ILE A 25 2.72 -4.99 -10.03
CA ILE A 25 2.57 -6.35 -9.46
C ILE A 25 3.03 -7.40 -10.46
N TYR A 26 2.61 -7.28 -11.72
CA TYR A 26 2.98 -8.20 -12.78
C TYR A 26 4.49 -8.18 -13.07
N LEU A 27 5.09 -7.00 -13.19
CA LEU A 27 6.51 -6.82 -13.51
C LEU A 27 7.42 -7.30 -12.38
N THR A 28 6.98 -7.16 -11.12
CA THR A 28 7.78 -7.52 -9.94
C THR A 28 7.55 -8.94 -9.43
N ARG A 29 6.68 -9.73 -10.07
CA ARG A 29 6.31 -11.08 -9.58
C ARG A 29 7.50 -12.03 -9.39
N LYS A 30 8.53 -11.92 -10.24
CA LYS A 30 9.74 -12.78 -10.18
C LYS A 30 10.74 -12.33 -9.12
N CYS A 31 10.57 -11.16 -8.51
CA CYS A 31 11.44 -10.63 -7.48
C CYS A 31 11.01 -11.15 -6.11
N VAL A 32 11.38 -12.39 -5.76
CA VAL A 32 10.90 -13.07 -4.53
C VAL A 32 11.30 -12.38 -3.23
N GLU A 33 12.38 -11.60 -3.22
CA GLU A 33 12.79 -10.78 -2.07
C GLU A 33 11.93 -9.52 -1.88
N LEU A 34 11.12 -9.16 -2.89
CA LEU A 34 10.31 -7.96 -2.90
C LEU A 34 8.87 -8.27 -2.46
N GLN A 35 8.59 -8.05 -1.19
CA GLN A 35 7.22 -8.08 -0.68
C GLN A 35 6.44 -6.88 -1.22
N ARG A 36 5.18 -7.10 -1.55
CA ARG A 36 4.32 -6.13 -2.23
C ARG A 36 2.99 -6.05 -1.51
N PHE A 37 2.47 -4.85 -1.31
CA PHE A 37 1.17 -4.60 -0.71
C PHE A 37 0.59 -3.31 -1.30
N VAL A 38 -0.72 -3.23 -1.39
CA VAL A 38 -1.42 -2.06 -1.89
C VAL A 38 -1.59 -1.05 -0.77
N MET A 39 -1.27 0.21 -1.04
CA MET A 39 -1.64 1.35 -0.20
C MET A 39 -2.66 2.21 -0.95
N SER A 40 -3.86 2.34 -0.40
CA SER A 40 -4.93 3.16 -0.96
C SER A 40 -5.25 4.33 -0.05
N PHE A 41 -5.10 5.53 -0.59
CA PHE A 41 -5.35 6.80 0.09
C PHE A 41 -6.66 7.39 -0.40
N ILE A 42 -7.50 7.81 0.53
CA ILE A 42 -8.66 8.65 0.26
C ILE A 42 -8.40 9.99 0.94
N SER A 43 -8.46 11.05 0.15
CA SER A 43 -8.21 12.42 0.59
C SER A 43 -9.35 13.36 0.23
N MET A 44 -9.44 14.47 0.94
CA MET A 44 -10.35 15.56 0.70
C MET A 44 -9.56 16.81 0.30
N HIS A 45 -10.02 17.52 -0.71
CA HIS A 45 -9.54 18.86 -1.05
C HIS A 45 -10.78 19.76 -1.22
N GLY A 46 -10.98 20.67 -0.26
CA GLY A 46 -12.28 21.30 -0.04
C GLY A 46 -13.34 20.23 0.27
N GLU A 47 -14.44 20.25 -0.49
CA GLU A 47 -15.54 19.27 -0.36
C GLU A 47 -15.35 18.03 -1.24
N ASN A 48 -14.33 18.04 -2.12
CA ASN A 48 -14.14 16.99 -3.10
C ASN A 48 -13.30 15.84 -2.55
N LYS A 49 -13.78 14.60 -2.79
CA LYS A 49 -13.12 13.36 -2.40
C LYS A 49 -12.30 12.78 -3.55
N TYR A 50 -11.06 12.40 -3.27
CA TYR A 50 -10.13 11.80 -4.22
C TYR A 50 -9.58 10.47 -3.71
N SER A 51 -9.57 9.47 -4.58
CA SER A 51 -8.97 8.16 -4.32
C SER A 51 -7.68 8.01 -5.12
N HIS A 52 -6.65 7.51 -4.47
CA HIS A 52 -5.35 7.27 -5.07
C HIS A 52 -4.75 5.97 -4.51
N VAL A 53 -3.96 5.27 -5.33
CA VAL A 53 -3.44 3.96 -4.97
C VAL A 53 -2.01 3.81 -5.49
N VAL A 54 -1.16 3.22 -4.66
CA VAL A 54 0.22 2.87 -4.99
C VAL A 54 0.53 1.46 -4.50
N LEU A 55 1.56 0.84 -5.07
CA LEU A 55 2.11 -0.42 -4.61
C LEU A 55 3.23 -0.12 -3.62
N GLY A 56 2.96 -0.30 -2.34
CA GLY A 56 4.00 -0.37 -1.32
C GLY A 56 4.85 -1.61 -1.52
N VAL A 57 6.17 -1.45 -1.37
CA VAL A 57 7.13 -2.53 -1.50
C VAL A 57 8.06 -2.56 -0.30
N CYS A 58 8.42 -3.77 0.12
CA CYS A 58 9.41 -4.01 1.16
C CYS A 58 10.45 -5.02 0.65
N CYS A 59 11.73 -4.71 0.82
CA CYS A 59 12.81 -5.63 0.52
C CYS A 59 13.94 -5.43 1.55
N ARG A 60 14.37 -6.53 2.18
CA ARG A 60 15.43 -6.54 3.21
C ARG A 60 15.21 -5.51 4.32
N GLY A 61 13.96 -5.40 4.79
CA GLY A 61 13.57 -4.51 5.89
C GLY A 61 13.51 -3.02 5.51
N ARG A 62 13.65 -2.67 4.23
CA ARG A 62 13.45 -1.29 3.75
C ARG A 62 12.17 -1.19 2.94
N PHE A 63 11.47 -0.08 3.13
CA PHE A 63 10.21 0.23 2.46
C PHE A 63 10.40 1.24 1.34
N GLY A 64 9.51 1.17 0.35
CA GLY A 64 9.41 2.07 -0.79
C GLY A 64 8.05 1.94 -1.46
N ALA A 65 7.86 2.60 -2.59
CA ALA A 65 6.61 2.52 -3.35
C ALA A 65 6.82 2.64 -4.85
N VAL A 66 5.95 1.98 -5.61
CA VAL A 66 5.83 2.07 -7.07
C VAL A 66 4.38 2.44 -7.41
N GLY A 67 4.19 3.38 -8.30
CA GLY A 67 2.86 3.80 -8.73
C GLY A 67 2.94 4.89 -9.77
N LEU A 68 1.78 5.41 -10.16
CA LEU A 68 1.67 6.59 -11.01
C LEU A 68 0.69 7.56 -10.40
N SER A 69 1.07 8.84 -10.43
CA SER A 69 0.26 9.96 -10.00
C SER A 69 0.52 11.14 -10.92
N ARG A 70 -0.39 12.10 -10.92
CA ARG A 70 -0.18 13.39 -11.57
C ARG A 70 0.89 14.20 -10.84
N GLN A 71 1.07 13.95 -9.54
CA GLN A 71 2.10 14.59 -8.72
C GLN A 71 3.27 13.64 -8.49
N THR A 72 4.49 14.14 -8.72
CA THR A 72 5.70 13.32 -8.75
C THR A 72 6.09 12.75 -7.38
N ASP A 73 5.70 13.42 -6.31
CA ASP A 73 5.92 13.03 -4.92
C ASP A 73 4.82 12.13 -4.33
N LEU A 74 3.73 11.88 -5.08
CA LEU A 74 2.66 10.96 -4.74
C LEU A 74 2.75 9.67 -5.57
N MET A 75 3.92 9.23 -6.00
CA MET A 75 4.07 8.00 -6.78
C MET A 75 5.26 7.15 -6.34
N PHE A 76 6.37 7.19 -7.08
CA PHE A 76 7.59 6.47 -6.77
C PHE A 76 8.24 6.98 -5.49
N LYS A 77 8.57 6.07 -4.58
CA LYS A 77 9.39 6.33 -3.40
C LYS A 77 10.52 5.32 -3.36
N PRO A 78 11.80 5.75 -3.27
CA PRO A 78 12.93 4.84 -3.27
C PRO A 78 12.91 3.94 -2.03
N LEU A 79 13.54 2.77 -2.14
CA LEU A 79 13.61 1.75 -1.08
C LEU A 79 14.60 2.15 0.04
N ARG A 80 14.30 3.24 0.76
CA ARG A 80 15.18 3.85 1.77
C ARG A 80 14.58 3.96 3.17
N TYR A 81 13.27 3.79 3.30
CA TYR A 81 12.56 3.99 4.57
C TYR A 81 12.77 2.77 5.46
N SER A 82 13.16 2.98 6.71
CA SER A 82 13.44 1.90 7.65
C SER A 82 12.15 1.35 8.28
N LYS A 83 11.10 2.17 8.29
CA LYS A 83 9.79 1.87 8.85
C LYS A 83 8.70 2.17 7.82
N LEU A 84 7.59 1.44 7.93
CA LEU A 84 6.43 1.68 7.06
C LEU A 84 5.77 3.03 7.42
N SER A 85 5.78 3.40 8.70
CA SER A 85 5.33 4.70 9.17
C SER A 85 6.05 5.88 8.53
N GLU A 86 7.37 5.79 8.33
CA GLU A 86 8.17 6.83 7.66
C GLU A 86 7.75 7.01 6.20
N LEU A 87 7.53 5.90 5.47
CA LEU A 87 7.04 5.93 4.10
C LEU A 87 5.64 6.57 4.02
N ILE A 88 4.73 6.18 4.91
CA ILE A 88 3.38 6.74 4.93
C ILE A 88 3.41 8.24 5.28
N ASN A 89 4.21 8.63 6.27
CA ASN A 89 4.37 10.04 6.64
C ASN A 89 4.86 10.90 5.47
N ASP A 90 5.77 10.38 4.64
CA ASP A 90 6.22 11.06 3.42
C ASP A 90 5.08 11.25 2.40
N PHE A 91 4.18 10.27 2.24
CA PHE A 91 2.95 10.45 1.44
C PHE A 91 1.99 11.46 2.07
N LEU A 92 1.76 11.39 3.39
CA LEU A 92 0.84 12.30 4.09
C LEU A 92 1.35 13.75 4.02
N PHE A 93 2.67 13.95 4.11
CA PHE A 93 3.30 15.25 3.94
C PHE A 93 3.10 15.77 2.50
N ALA A 94 3.35 14.92 1.48
CA ALA A 94 3.11 15.26 0.08
C ALA A 94 1.63 15.62 -0.21
N TYR A 95 0.67 14.90 0.39
CA TYR A 95 -0.76 15.27 0.30
C TYR A 95 -1.02 16.65 0.92
N SER A 96 -0.49 16.89 2.12
CA SER A 96 -0.65 18.17 2.80
C SER A 96 -0.05 19.33 2.01
N GLY A 97 1.10 19.13 1.36
CA GLY A 97 1.74 20.13 0.49
C GLY A 97 0.89 20.51 -0.72
N HIS A 98 0.02 19.61 -1.19
CA HIS A 98 -0.96 19.87 -2.25
C HIS A 98 -2.33 20.33 -1.73
N GLY A 99 -2.45 20.65 -0.43
CA GLY A 99 -3.71 21.07 0.19
C GLY A 99 -4.74 19.95 0.32
N HIS A 100 -4.33 18.68 0.27
CA HIS A 100 -5.19 17.54 0.50
C HIS A 100 -5.10 17.09 1.97
N LYS A 101 -6.26 16.82 2.58
CA LYS A 101 -6.35 16.14 3.88
C LYS A 101 -6.67 14.67 3.67
N VAL A 102 -5.76 13.77 4.04
CA VAL A 102 -6.04 12.33 4.00
C VAL A 102 -7.04 11.98 5.09
N VAL A 103 -8.14 11.34 4.71
CA VAL A 103 -9.21 10.93 5.64
C VAL A 103 -9.19 9.43 5.90
N LYS A 104 -8.65 8.65 4.97
CA LYS A 104 -8.56 7.20 5.09
C LYS A 104 -7.33 6.65 4.38
N LEU A 105 -6.64 5.74 5.04
CA LEU A 105 -5.58 4.91 4.47
C LEU A 105 -5.98 3.45 4.59
N ASN A 106 -5.92 2.70 3.48
CA ASN A 106 -6.03 1.24 3.49
C ASN A 106 -4.69 0.62 3.09
N ILE A 107 -4.28 -0.40 3.81
CA ILE A 107 -3.10 -1.21 3.51
C ILE A 107 -3.56 -2.64 3.30
N SER A 108 -3.25 -3.25 2.16
CA SER A 108 -3.56 -4.67 1.94
C SER A 108 -2.62 -5.59 2.71
N THR A 109 -3.02 -6.85 2.79
CA THR A 109 -2.07 -7.93 3.07
C THR A 109 -1.03 -8.05 1.95
N THR A 110 0.08 -8.72 2.25
CA THR A 110 1.12 -9.02 1.27
C THR A 110 0.53 -9.80 0.08
N ILE A 111 0.86 -9.35 -1.13
CA ILE A 111 0.41 -9.97 -2.38
C ILE A 111 1.34 -11.15 -2.71
N PRO A 112 0.82 -12.37 -2.88
CA PRO A 112 1.62 -13.53 -3.23
C PRO A 112 2.30 -13.34 -4.61
N HIS A 113 3.52 -13.87 -4.75
CA HIS A 113 4.28 -13.83 -6.01
C HIS A 113 3.62 -14.62 -7.13
N PHE A 114 3.06 -15.77 -6.76
CA PHE A 114 2.35 -16.67 -7.65
C PHE A 114 0.97 -16.90 -7.05
N PRO A 115 -0.02 -16.04 -7.36
CA PRO A 115 -1.39 -16.29 -6.90
C PRO A 115 -1.87 -17.62 -7.45
N HIS A 116 -2.49 -18.44 -6.60
CA HIS A 116 -3.15 -19.66 -7.07
C HIS A 116 -4.33 -19.31 -7.99
N PHE A 117 -4.79 -20.27 -8.78
CA PHE A 117 -5.90 -20.05 -9.71
C PHE A 117 -7.13 -19.49 -8.97
N LEU A 118 -7.59 -18.29 -9.36
CA LEU A 118 -8.71 -17.52 -8.78
C LEU A 118 -8.44 -16.72 -7.48
N GLU A 119 -7.22 -16.72 -6.95
CA GLU A 119 -6.91 -15.89 -5.78
C GLU A 119 -6.99 -14.40 -6.15
N THR A 120 -7.89 -13.66 -5.50
CA THR A 120 -8.03 -12.21 -5.70
C THR A 120 -7.14 -11.46 -4.74
N ILE A 121 -6.60 -10.32 -5.17
CA ILE A 121 -5.88 -9.44 -4.24
C ILE A 121 -6.87 -8.94 -3.20
N ASN A 122 -6.55 -9.16 -1.93
CA ASN A 122 -7.29 -8.52 -0.86
C ASN A 122 -6.91 -7.04 -0.81
N TRP A 123 -7.73 -6.16 -1.39
CA TRP A 123 -7.47 -4.72 -1.44
C TRP A 123 -7.68 -3.98 -0.10
N LYS A 124 -8.28 -4.64 0.91
CA LYS A 124 -8.64 -4.03 2.20
C LYS A 124 -8.18 -4.94 3.34
N GLY A 125 -6.91 -4.80 3.74
CA GLY A 125 -6.40 -5.43 4.95
C GLY A 125 -6.72 -4.57 6.17
N PHE A 126 -5.93 -3.51 6.36
CA PHE A 126 -6.00 -2.61 7.50
C PHE A 126 -6.46 -1.23 7.06
N THR A 127 -7.39 -0.65 7.80
CA THR A 127 -7.95 0.67 7.54
C THR A 127 -7.64 1.61 8.69
N PHE A 128 -7.05 2.76 8.39
CA PHE A 128 -6.76 3.82 9.35
C PHE A 128 -7.65 5.04 9.06
N LEU A 129 -8.33 5.54 10.09
CA LEU A 129 -9.36 6.58 10.03
C LEU A 129 -9.34 7.43 11.32
N PRO A 130 -9.24 8.76 11.24
CA PRO A 130 -8.51 9.55 10.25
C PRO A 130 -6.99 9.41 10.46
N ILE A 131 -6.22 9.75 9.43
CA ILE A 131 -4.74 9.69 9.48
C ILE A 131 -4.15 11.01 9.03
N ALA A 132 -3.21 11.55 9.81
CA ALA A 132 -2.57 12.83 9.53
C ALA A 132 -1.08 12.74 9.84
N HIS A 133 -0.26 13.51 9.11
CA HIS A 133 1.20 13.52 9.34
C HIS A 133 1.59 14.18 10.67
N LEU A 134 0.72 15.01 11.25
CA LEU A 134 0.92 15.67 12.55
C LEU A 134 0.55 14.78 13.74
N ASP A 135 -0.25 13.73 13.51
CA ASP A 135 -0.66 12.78 14.54
C ASP A 135 0.08 11.46 14.29
N ASN A 136 1.03 11.08 15.16
CA ASN A 136 1.82 9.86 14.99
C ASN A 136 1.28 8.65 15.77
N ARG A 137 0.08 8.71 16.37
CA ARG A 137 -0.46 7.61 17.19
C ARG A 137 -0.65 6.31 16.42
N TRP A 138 -0.83 6.38 15.11
CA TRP A 138 -0.98 5.22 14.22
C TRP A 138 0.37 4.56 13.86
N ALA A 139 1.50 5.27 14.00
CA ALA A 139 2.80 4.81 13.54
C ALA A 139 3.26 3.48 14.19
N PRO A 140 3.17 3.30 15.53
CA PRO A 140 3.57 2.03 16.16
C PRO A 140 2.73 0.84 15.69
N VAL A 141 1.44 1.06 15.42
CA VAL A 141 0.49 0.03 14.97
C VAL A 141 0.83 -0.45 13.57
N VAL A 142 1.12 0.51 12.68
CA VAL A 142 1.51 0.22 11.31
C VAL A 142 2.86 -0.50 11.26
N ASP A 143 3.82 -0.08 12.09
CA ASP A 143 5.13 -0.72 12.12
C ASP A 143 5.07 -2.13 12.73
N GLU A 144 4.22 -2.36 13.74
CA GLU A 144 3.92 -3.71 14.25
C GLU A 144 3.32 -4.60 13.15
N TYR A 145 2.33 -4.08 12.44
CA TYR A 145 1.71 -4.79 11.33
C TYR A 145 2.72 -5.15 10.23
N ALA A 146 3.60 -4.21 9.89
CA ALA A 146 4.65 -4.42 8.91
C ALA A 146 5.59 -5.55 9.35
N ARG A 147 5.99 -5.60 10.62
CA ARG A 147 6.82 -6.69 11.18
C ARG A 147 6.15 -8.06 11.09
N ILE A 148 4.88 -8.15 11.48
CA ILE A 148 4.12 -9.42 11.40
C ILE A 148 4.01 -9.89 9.94
N SER A 149 3.82 -8.94 9.01
CA SER A 149 3.66 -9.22 7.59
C SER A 149 4.98 -9.58 6.90
N THR A 150 6.11 -9.05 7.38
CA THR A 150 7.44 -9.41 6.89
C THR A 150 7.90 -10.77 7.42
N ASP A 151 7.57 -11.09 8.69
CA ASP A 151 8.03 -12.30 9.39
C ASP A 151 7.17 -13.54 9.10
N GLY A 152 5.91 -13.34 8.67
CA GLY A 152 4.93 -14.40 8.41
C GLY A 152 5.24 -15.37 7.26
N GLN A 153 6.45 -15.32 6.66
CA GLN A 153 6.91 -16.37 5.73
C GLN A 153 7.45 -17.63 6.43
N SER A 154 7.48 -17.65 7.77
CA SER A 154 7.63 -18.88 8.56
C SER A 154 6.38 -19.11 9.42
N THR A 155 5.61 -20.17 9.08
CA THR A 155 4.49 -20.78 9.83
C THR A 155 3.05 -20.32 9.54
N SER A 156 2.23 -21.31 9.20
CA SER A 156 0.83 -21.30 8.75
C SER A 156 -0.20 -20.94 9.84
N GLY A 157 0.08 -19.98 10.72
CA GLY A 157 -0.77 -19.67 11.89
C GLY A 157 -1.32 -18.23 11.98
N SER A 158 -0.98 -17.34 11.06
CA SER A 158 -1.11 -15.88 11.28
C SER A 158 -2.55 -15.32 11.23
N ASN A 159 -3.51 -16.07 10.66
CA ASN A 159 -4.87 -15.55 10.40
C ASN A 159 -5.68 -15.17 11.66
N ARG A 160 -5.40 -15.74 12.84
CA ARG A 160 -6.16 -15.42 14.07
C ARG A 160 -5.69 -14.17 14.81
N LYS A 161 -4.44 -13.73 14.63
CA LYS A 161 -3.94 -12.49 15.28
C LYS A 161 -4.42 -11.22 14.56
N LEU A 162 -4.64 -11.30 13.25
CA LEU A 162 -4.99 -10.15 12.39
C LEU A 162 -6.45 -9.69 12.58
N GLU A 163 -7.37 -10.60 12.91
CA GLU A 163 -8.76 -10.23 13.25
C GLU A 163 -8.85 -9.48 14.58
N HIS A 164 -8.00 -9.80 15.55
CA HIS A 164 -8.01 -9.15 16.86
C HIS A 164 -7.60 -7.67 16.78
N PHE A 165 -6.65 -7.32 15.89
CA PHE A 165 -6.23 -5.93 15.66
C PHE A 165 -7.27 -5.09 14.91
N SER A 166 -8.03 -5.70 14.00
CA SER A 166 -9.11 -5.01 13.28
C SER A 166 -10.25 -4.58 14.21
N VAL A 167 -10.49 -5.33 15.30
CA VAL A 167 -11.53 -5.03 16.29
C VAL A 167 -11.13 -3.90 17.24
N GLN A 168 -9.83 -3.76 17.57
CA GLN A 168 -9.36 -2.73 18.51
C GLN A 168 -9.43 -1.29 17.97
N PHE A 169 -9.52 -1.09 16.65
CA PHE A 169 -9.59 0.26 16.05
C PHE A 169 -11.01 0.68 15.60
N GLN A 170 -12.05 -0.05 16.00
CA GLN A 170 -13.44 0.35 15.75
C GLN A 170 -14.08 1.22 16.85
N PHE A 171 -13.41 1.46 17.98
CA PHE A 171 -13.96 2.32 19.03
C PHE A 171 -12.89 3.18 19.70
N THR A 172 -12.84 4.45 19.33
CA THR A 172 -12.82 5.62 20.25
C THR A 172 -13.00 6.91 19.46
#